data_AF-A0A6G4JYI0-F1
#
_entry.id   AF-A0A6G4JYI0-F1
#
_cell.length_a   1.000
_cell.length_b   1.000
_cell.length_c   1.000
_cell.angle_alpha   90.00
_cell.angle_beta   90.00
_cell.angle_gamma   90.00
#
_symmetry.space_group_name_H-M   'P 1'
#
loop_
_entity.id
_entity.type
_entity.pdbx_description
1 polymer ?
#
loop_
_entity_poly.entity_id
_entity_poly.type
_entity_poly.pdbx_seq_one_letter_code
_entity_poly.pdbx_strand_id
1 'polypeptide(L)'
;MPRGRHAVIGVPFIWLFLFFLLPFAIVLKISLAAADVAIPPYTEVFQYAAQTLQLVLNLGNYLMLTDDPLYIDAYLGSLKMAAISTFLCLLIGYPMAYAIARASKEMQTVLLLLIMMPTWTAILIRVYAWMGI
;
A
#
# COMPACT_ATOMS: atom_id res chain seq x y z
N MET A 1 12.46 35.80 19.49
CA MET A 1 12.98 34.50 19.02
C MET A 1 11.92 33.42 19.21
N PRO A 2 11.27 32.92 18.15
CA PRO A 2 10.13 32.00 18.27
C PRO A 2 10.60 30.54 18.39
N ARG A 3 11.06 30.12 19.58
CA ARG A 3 11.60 28.75 19.81
C ARG A 3 10.58 27.74 20.35
N GLY A 4 9.53 28.18 21.07
CA GLY A 4 8.58 27.28 21.72
C GLY A 4 7.59 26.58 20.77
N ARG A 5 7.08 27.29 19.76
CA ARG A 5 6.03 26.76 18.85
C ARG A 5 6.51 25.57 18.01
N HIS A 6 7.77 25.58 17.57
CA HIS A 6 8.34 24.49 16.78
C HIS A 6 8.61 23.25 17.63
N ALA A 7 8.94 23.39 18.91
CA ALA A 7 9.13 22.26 19.82
C ALA A 7 7.80 21.56 20.15
N VAL A 8 6.73 22.33 20.40
CA VAL A 8 5.40 21.77 20.71
C VAL A 8 4.79 21.05 19.51
N ILE A 9 5.03 21.52 18.28
CA ILE A 9 4.58 20.84 17.06
C ILE A 9 5.54 19.68 16.69
N GLY A 10 6.84 19.84 16.92
CA GLY A 10 7.85 18.86 16.54
C GLY A 10 7.72 17.53 17.29
N VAL A 11 7.37 17.56 18.58
CA VAL A 11 7.27 16.34 19.40
C VAL A 11 6.20 15.35 18.88
N PRO A 12 4.93 15.76 18.63
CA PRO A 12 3.94 14.88 18.00
C PRO A 12 4.34 14.39 16.60
N PHE A 13 4.96 15.25 15.78
CA PHE A 13 5.39 14.86 14.44
C PHE A 13 6.51 13.81 14.46
N ILE A 14 7.49 13.95 15.36
CA ILE A 14 8.55 12.94 15.56
C ILE A 14 7.93 11.63 16.04
N TRP A 15 6.98 11.69 16.98
CA TRP A 15 6.27 10.52 17.48
C TRP A 15 5.50 9.79 16.37
N LEU A 16 4.71 10.53 15.58
CA LEU A 16 3.98 9.97 14.45
C LEU A 16 4.92 9.40 13.38
N PHE A 17 6.01 10.09 13.06
CA PHE A 17 7.01 9.62 12.11
C PHE A 17 7.66 8.32 12.58
N LEU A 18 8.02 8.22 13.86
CA LEU A 18 8.61 7.01 14.44
C LEU A 18 7.64 5.84 14.38
N PHE A 19 6.39 6.02 14.81
CA PHE A 19 5.36 4.97 14.75
C PHE A 19 5.01 4.57 13.32
N PHE A 20 5.03 5.52 12.39
CA PHE A 20 4.86 5.24 10.96
C PHE A 20 6.01 4.43 10.40
N LEU A 21 7.26 4.72 10.78
CA LEU A 21 8.45 4.07 10.24
C LEU A 21 8.70 2.68 10.85
N LEU A 22 8.21 2.43 12.07
CA LEU A 22 8.33 1.16 12.79
C LEU A 22 7.86 -0.05 11.96
N PRO A 23 6.64 -0.11 11.39
CA PRO A 23 6.21 -1.24 10.56
C PRO A 23 7.09 -1.44 9.32
N PHE A 24 7.56 -0.36 8.68
CA PHE A 24 8.48 -0.48 7.53
C PHE A 24 9.83 -1.06 7.94
N ALA A 25 10.36 -0.67 9.11
CA ALA A 25 11.59 -1.23 9.64
C ALA A 25 11.44 -2.73 9.95
N ILE A 26 10.28 -3.15 10.46
CA ILE A 26 9.97 -4.58 10.66
C ILE A 26 9.94 -5.32 9.33
N VAL A 27 9.23 -4.80 8.31
CA VAL A 27 9.16 -5.43 6.98
C VAL A 27 10.55 -5.51 6.34
N LEU A 28 11.37 -4.47 6.47
CA LEU A 28 12.75 -4.47 5.95
C LEU A 28 13.62 -5.52 6.65
N LYS A 29 13.47 -5.69 7.97
CA LYS A 29 14.13 -6.79 8.70
C LYS A 29 13.68 -8.16 8.17
N ILE A 30 12.39 -8.37 7.96
CA ILE A 30 11.84 -9.64 7.45
C ILE A 30 12.32 -9.91 6.02
N SER A 31 12.37 -8.88 5.16
CA SER A 31 12.78 -8.99 3.77
C SER A 31 14.23 -9.44 3.60
N LEU A 32 15.08 -9.18 4.60
CA LEU A 32 16.49 -9.57 4.63
C LEU A 32 16.72 -10.90 5.40
N ALA A 33 15.69 -11.44 6.05
CA ALA A 33 15.75 -12.71 6.76
C ALA A 33 15.66 -13.89 5.79
N ALA A 34 16.35 -14.99 6.08
CA ALA A 34 16.14 -16.24 5.36
C ALA A 34 14.78 -16.84 5.76
N ALA A 35 13.99 -17.27 4.77
CA ALA A 35 12.79 -18.06 4.99
C ALA A 35 13.19 -19.43 5.56
N ASP A 36 12.62 -19.81 6.70
CA ASP A 36 12.91 -21.08 7.37
C ASP A 36 11.60 -21.75 7.79
N VAL A 37 11.60 -23.07 7.84
CA VAL A 37 10.42 -23.89 8.21
C VAL A 37 10.34 -23.95 9.74
N ALA A 38 10.23 -22.78 10.37
CA ALA A 38 10.11 -22.60 11.81
C ALA A 38 8.87 -21.74 12.16
N ILE A 39 8.49 -21.71 13.44
CA ILE A 39 7.47 -20.79 13.96
C ILE A 39 8.22 -19.80 14.86
N PRO A 40 8.44 -18.54 14.43
CA PRO A 40 7.96 -17.86 13.23
C PRO A 40 8.71 -18.25 11.93
N PRO A 41 8.09 -18.10 10.73
CA PRO A 41 8.63 -18.56 9.43
C PRO A 41 9.71 -17.63 8.86
N TYR A 42 10.57 -17.09 9.72
CA TYR A 42 11.72 -16.26 9.39
C TYR A 42 12.83 -16.50 10.42
N THR A 43 14.07 -16.54 9.94
CA THR A 43 15.25 -16.57 10.83
C THR A 43 15.45 -15.23 11.53
N GLU A 44 15.90 -15.24 12.77
CA GLU A 44 16.29 -14.00 13.45
C GLU A 44 17.53 -13.40 12.75
N VAL A 45 17.36 -12.26 12.08
CA VAL A 45 18.46 -11.53 11.41
C VAL A 45 19.55 -11.10 12.40
N PHE A 46 19.20 -10.96 13.68
CA PHE A 46 20.10 -10.60 14.75
C PHE A 46 20.12 -11.72 15.79
N GLN A 47 21.16 -12.55 15.75
CA GLN A 47 21.41 -13.52 16.82
C GLN A 47 22.58 -13.03 17.69
N TYR A 48 22.30 -12.80 18.97
CA TYR A 48 23.33 -12.51 19.96
C TYR A 48 23.80 -13.85 20.55
N ALA A 49 24.81 -14.46 19.92
CA ALA A 49 25.36 -15.75 20.35
C ALA A 49 26.85 -15.58 20.69
N ALA A 50 27.24 -16.07 21.88
CA ALA A 50 28.63 -16.14 22.33
C ALA A 50 29.43 -14.82 22.21
N GLN A 51 28.90 -13.71 22.73
CA GLN A 51 29.53 -12.36 22.66
C GLN A 51 29.79 -11.82 21.24
N THR A 52 29.21 -12.42 20.22
CA THR A 52 29.28 -11.95 18.83
C THR A 52 27.90 -11.69 18.25
N LEU A 53 27.74 -10.52 17.64
CA LEU A 53 26.56 -10.17 16.86
C LEU A 53 26.68 -10.82 15.47
N GLN A 54 25.89 -11.86 15.22
CA GLN A 54 25.86 -12.50 13.91
C GLN A 54 24.68 -11.95 13.11
N LEU A 55 25.01 -11.26 12.02
CA LEU A 55 24.06 -10.69 11.06
C LEU A 55 24.00 -11.61 9.84
N VAL A 56 22.91 -12.36 9.69
CA VAL A 56 22.69 -13.23 8.52
C VAL A 56 21.78 -12.48 7.55
N LEU A 57 22.35 -11.97 6.46
CA LEU A 57 21.62 -11.28 5.40
C LEU A 57 21.40 -12.24 4.23
N ASN A 58 20.14 -12.60 3.95
CA ASN A 58 19.80 -13.43 2.81
C ASN A 58 19.40 -12.58 1.60
N LEU A 59 20.38 -12.31 0.72
CA LEU A 59 20.15 -11.64 -0.56
C LEU A 59 19.63 -12.59 -1.64
N GLY A 60 19.59 -13.90 -1.38
CA GLY A 60 19.06 -14.93 -2.27
C GLY A 60 17.55 -14.78 -2.53
N ASN A 61 16.80 -14.26 -1.55
CA ASN A 61 15.39 -13.91 -1.72
C ASN A 61 15.17 -12.95 -2.90
N TYR A 62 16.07 -11.97 -3.07
CA TYR A 62 15.97 -10.99 -4.17
C TYR A 62 16.41 -11.58 -5.51
N LEU A 63 17.35 -12.54 -5.51
CA LEU A 63 17.77 -13.25 -6.71
C LEU A 63 16.65 -14.17 -7.24
N MET A 64 15.89 -14.82 -6.35
CA MET A 64 14.71 -15.60 -6.75
C MET A 64 13.61 -14.73 -7.38
N LEU A 65 13.47 -13.47 -6.93
CA LEU A 65 12.53 -12.52 -7.55
C LEU A 65 12.91 -12.15 -8.99
N THR A 66 14.20 -12.20 -9.35
CA THR A 66 14.70 -11.84 -10.68
C THR A 66 14.86 -13.04 -11.61
N ASP A 67 15.13 -14.23 -11.08
CA ASP A 67 15.36 -15.44 -11.88
C ASP A 67 14.08 -16.17 -12.26
N ASP A 68 13.01 -16.04 -11.46
CA ASP A 68 11.75 -16.74 -11.73
C ASP A 68 10.82 -15.88 -12.62
N PRO A 69 10.56 -16.30 -13.88
CA PRO A 69 9.73 -15.56 -14.82
C PRO A 69 8.29 -15.38 -14.31
N LEU A 70 7.81 -16.23 -13.41
CA LEU A 70 6.47 -16.10 -12.83
C LEU A 70 6.31 -14.81 -12.02
N TYR A 71 7.35 -14.42 -11.26
CA TYR A 71 7.30 -13.18 -10.45
C TYR A 71 7.36 -11.94 -11.33
N ILE A 72 8.17 -11.98 -12.39
CA ILE A 72 8.26 -10.90 -13.39
C ILE A 72 6.92 -10.75 -14.12
N ASP A 73 6.32 -11.84 -14.59
CA ASP A 73 5.03 -11.82 -15.29
C ASP A 73 3.90 -11.35 -14.36
N ALA A 74 3.88 -11.75 -13.10
CA ALA A 74 2.90 -11.27 -12.12
C ALA A 74 3.06 -9.76 -11.85
N TYR A 75 4.30 -9.27 -11.78
CA TYR A 75 4.57 -7.84 -11.58
C TYR A 75 4.17 -7.01 -12.81
N LEU A 76 4.57 -7.43 -14.00
CA LEU A 76 4.19 -6.77 -15.26
C LEU A 76 2.68 -6.84 -15.49
N GLY A 77 2.06 -7.98 -15.18
CA GLY A 77 0.61 -8.16 -15.23
C GLY A 77 -0.11 -7.17 -14.32
N SER A 78 0.33 -7.04 -13.07
CA SER A 78 -0.23 -6.08 -12.10
C SER A 78 -0.05 -4.64 -12.56
N LEU A 79 1.14 -4.29 -13.08
CA LEU A 79 1.43 -2.94 -13.59
C LEU A 79 0.56 -2.62 -14.81
N LYS A 80 0.41 -3.56 -15.74
CA LYS A 80 -0.45 -3.43 -16.92
C LYS A 80 -1.91 -3.22 -16.51
N MET A 81 -2.41 -4.02 -15.57
CA MET A 81 -3.78 -3.89 -15.06
C MET A 81 -4.00 -2.55 -14.36
N ALA A 82 -3.06 -2.11 -13.53
CA ALA A 82 -3.13 -0.81 -12.87
C ALA A 82 -3.10 0.35 -13.88
N ALA A 83 -2.24 0.28 -14.90
CA ALA A 83 -2.14 1.30 -15.93
C ALA A 83 -3.43 1.39 -16.78
N ILE A 84 -3.93 0.24 -17.25
CA ILE A 84 -5.18 0.18 -18.03
C ILE A 84 -6.35 0.69 -17.19
N SER A 85 -6.48 0.22 -15.94
CA SER A 85 -7.55 0.66 -15.03
C SER A 85 -7.49 2.17 -14.79
N THR A 86 -6.30 2.72 -14.51
CA THR A 86 -6.10 4.16 -14.30
C THR A 86 -6.50 4.96 -15.54
N PHE A 87 -6.07 4.50 -16.73
CA PHE A 87 -6.39 5.18 -17.98
C PHE A 87 -7.90 5.17 -18.27
N LEU A 88 -8.57 4.03 -18.09
CA LEU A 88 -10.03 3.92 -18.26
C LEU A 88 -10.77 4.79 -17.24
N CYS A 89 -10.33 4.78 -15.98
CA CYS A 89 -10.91 5.63 -14.93
C CYS A 89 -10.77 7.12 -15.26
N LEU A 90 -9.64 7.55 -15.82
CA LEU A 90 -9.46 8.93 -16.27
C LEU A 90 -10.34 9.24 -17.48
N LEU A 91 -10.38 8.34 -18.47
CA LEU A 91 -11.13 8.53 -19.70
C LEU A 91 -12.64 8.63 -19.44
N ILE A 92 -13.17 7.91 -18.46
CA ILE A 92 -14.60 7.94 -18.09
C ILE A 92 -14.87 8.98 -17.00
N GLY A 93 -14.01 9.06 -15.99
CA GLY A 93 -14.19 9.95 -14.84
C GLY A 93 -14.04 11.42 -15.19
N TYR A 94 -13.11 11.77 -16.07
CA TYR A 94 -12.89 13.15 -16.51
C TYR A 94 -14.11 13.76 -17.23
N PRO A 95 -14.69 13.16 -18.28
CA PRO A 95 -15.88 13.71 -18.93
C PRO A 95 -17.08 13.72 -17.99
N MET A 96 -17.23 12.73 -17.10
CA MET A 96 -18.29 12.72 -16.09
C MET A 96 -18.15 13.91 -15.12
N ALA A 97 -16.95 14.15 -14.60
CA ALA A 97 -16.68 15.28 -13.72
C ALA A 97 -16.90 16.62 -14.44
N TYR A 98 -16.50 16.71 -15.71
CA TYR A 98 -16.73 17.90 -16.54
C TYR A 98 -18.22 18.16 -16.76
N ALA A 99 -19.01 17.13 -17.04
CA ALA A 99 -20.46 17.24 -17.19
C ALA A 99 -21.15 17.71 -15.90
N ILE A 100 -20.72 17.19 -14.75
CA ILE A 100 -21.22 17.59 -13.43
C ILE A 100 -20.85 19.05 -13.12
N ALA A 101 -19.63 19.48 -13.44
CA ALA A 101 -19.18 20.85 -13.24
C ALA A 101 -19.94 21.88 -14.08
N ARG A 102 -20.54 21.45 -15.20
CA ARG A 102 -21.34 22.30 -16.10
C ARG A 102 -22.84 22.26 -15.82
N ALA A 103 -23.31 21.39 -14.92
CA ALA A 103 -24.72 21.27 -14.56
C ALA A 103 -25.18 22.38 -13.60
N SER A 104 -26.51 22.54 -13.44
CA SER A 104 -27.08 23.46 -12.44
C SER A 104 -26.72 23.01 -11.01
N LYS A 105 -26.66 23.96 -10.06
CA LYS A 105 -26.25 23.68 -8.66
C LYS A 105 -27.07 22.57 -7.97
N GLU A 106 -28.36 22.48 -8.28
CA GLU A 106 -29.24 21.44 -7.75
C GLU A 106 -28.87 20.05 -8.30
N MET A 107 -28.66 19.95 -9.62
CA MET A 107 -28.28 18.70 -10.28
C MET A 107 -26.87 18.25 -9.90
N GLN A 108 -25.94 19.19 -9.67
CA GLN A 108 -24.58 18.88 -9.21
C GLN A 108 -24.60 18.12 -7.87
N THR A 109 -25.44 18.57 -6.94
CA THR A 109 -25.57 17.94 -5.61
C THR A 109 -26.14 16.52 -5.72
N VAL A 110 -27.16 16.33 -6.55
CA VAL A 110 -27.77 15.00 -6.79
C VAL A 110 -26.79 14.04 -7.47
N LEU A 111 -26.07 14.51 -8.50
CA LEU A 111 -25.09 13.69 -9.24
C LEU A 111 -23.93 13.26 -8.35
N LEU A 112 -23.40 14.16 -7.50
CA LEU A 112 -22.37 13.82 -6.53
C LEU A 112 -22.87 12.79 -5.51
N LEU A 113 -24.08 12.97 -4.98
CA LEU A 113 -24.71 12.03 -4.05
C LEU A 113 -24.83 10.63 -4.69
N LEU A 114 -25.28 10.56 -5.94
CA LEU A 114 -25.45 9.31 -6.68
C LEU A 114 -24.13 8.56 -6.87
N ILE A 115 -23.01 9.28 -7.08
CA ILE A 115 -21.68 8.69 -7.20
C ILE A 115 -21.14 8.23 -5.85
N MET A 116 -21.44 8.96 -4.77
CA MET A 116 -20.98 8.58 -3.44
C MET A 116 -21.72 7.35 -2.90
N MET A 117 -23.00 7.18 -3.23
CA MET A 117 -23.81 6.04 -2.79
C MET A 117 -23.16 4.66 -3.03
N PRO A 118 -22.68 4.30 -4.24
CA PRO A 118 -21.99 3.03 -4.46
C PRO A 118 -20.65 2.93 -3.74
N THR A 119 -19.94 4.05 -3.49
CA THR A 119 -18.68 4.01 -2.73
C THR A 119 -18.87 3.61 -1.28
N TRP A 120 -20.05 3.88 -0.71
CA TRP A 120 -20.41 3.48 0.66
C TRP A 120 -20.87 2.02 0.75
N THR A 121 -21.07 1.32 -0.38
CA THR A 121 -21.39 -0.11 -0.35
C THR A 121 -20.17 -0.96 -0.02
N ALA A 122 -20.34 -1.88 0.93
CA ALA A 122 -19.28 -2.78 1.38
C ALA A 122 -18.69 -3.58 0.21
N ILE A 123 -17.36 -3.58 0.08
CA ILE A 123 -16.66 -4.29 -1.01
C ILE A 123 -16.97 -5.79 -1.01
N LEU A 124 -17.19 -6.40 0.16
CA LEU A 124 -17.59 -7.79 0.32
C LEU A 124 -18.84 -8.15 -0.49
N ILE A 125 -19.90 -7.34 -0.39
CA ILE A 125 -21.16 -7.57 -1.10
C ILE A 125 -20.94 -7.52 -2.62
N ARG A 126 -20.12 -6.55 -3.09
CA ARG A 126 -19.76 -6.42 -4.51
C ARG A 126 -19.01 -7.65 -5.03
N VAL A 127 -18.06 -8.16 -4.25
CA VAL A 127 -17.30 -9.37 -4.62
C VAL A 127 -18.21 -10.61 -4.65
N TYR A 128 -19.08 -10.79 -3.64
CA TYR A 128 -20.03 -11.92 -3.61
C TYR A 128 -21.02 -11.90 -4.76
N ALA A 129 -21.52 -10.72 -5.13
CA ALA A 129 -22.44 -10.57 -6.27
C ALA A 129 -21.80 -10.99 -7.60
N TRP A 130 -20.50 -10.73 -7.79
CA TRP A 130 -19.76 -11.14 -8.99
C TRP A 130 -19.44 -12.63 -9.01
N MET A 131 -19.21 -13.26 -7.86
CA MET A 131 -18.96 -14.71 -7.80
C MET A 131 -20.20 -15.56 -8.15
N GLY A 132 -21.40 -14.97 -8.04
CA GLY A 132 -22.66 -15.64 -8.41
C GLY A 132 -23.07 -15.52 -9.88
N ILE A 133 -22.30 -14.77 -10.69
CA ILE A 133 -22.46 -14.61 -12.14
C ILE A 133 -21.42 -15.47 -12.84
#